data_AF-A0A2V7N535-F1
#
_entry.id   AF-A0A2V7N535-F1
#
_cell.length_a   1.000
_cell.length_b   1.000
_cell.length_c   1.000
_cell.angle_alpha   90.00
_cell.angle_beta   90.00
_cell.angle_gamma   90.00
#
_symmetry.space_group_name_H-M   'P 1'
#
loop_
_entity.id
_entity.type
_entity.pdbx_description
1 polymer ?
#
loop_
_entity_poly.entity_id
_entity_poly.type
_entity_poly.pdbx_seq_one_letter_code
_entity_poly.pdbx_strand_id
1 'polypeptide(L)'
;MTTVNFVLWGAQGFLAVFFLAAGAPKLIGRGLERWTGFSDLPRPLVVFIGVTEVLGAAGLVLPMATGIVPWLTPLAAVGLGIIVLMATGFHLRADERVNALETGLWASIAAVIAIGRWDLVVAAHAYAPPWVLVLALGLLVPSVILNLIVLFKRPVVARVGGLEGLLPKAR
;
A
#
# COMPACT_ATOMS: atom_id res chain seq x y z
N MET A 1 -18.41 -21.79 3.22
CA MET A 1 -17.57 -20.58 3.06
C MET A 1 -17.82 -20.04 1.66
N THR A 2 -18.19 -18.78 1.49
CA THR A 2 -18.47 -18.21 0.15
C THR A 2 -17.16 -17.97 -0.62
N THR A 3 -17.22 -17.96 -1.96
CA THR A 3 -16.06 -17.65 -2.82
C THR A 3 -15.45 -16.29 -2.47
N VAL A 4 -16.28 -15.28 -2.21
CA VAL A 4 -15.84 -13.93 -1.80
C VAL A 4 -15.06 -13.97 -0.49
N ASN A 5 -15.52 -14.75 0.49
CA ASN A 5 -14.81 -14.86 1.77
C ASN A 5 -13.43 -15.50 1.61
N PHE A 6 -13.31 -16.53 0.76
CA PHE A 6 -12.03 -17.17 0.46
C PHE A 6 -11.05 -16.19 -0.20
N VAL A 7 -11.52 -15.41 -1.19
CA VAL A 7 -10.72 -14.37 -1.86
C VAL A 7 -10.23 -13.31 -0.87
N LEU A 8 -11.10 -12.81 0.00
CA LEU A 8 -10.72 -11.81 1.00
C LEU A 8 -9.70 -12.35 2.00
N TRP A 9 -9.79 -13.61 2.41
CA TRP A 9 -8.77 -14.25 3.24
C TRP A 9 -7.42 -14.36 2.54
N GLY A 10 -7.42 -14.75 1.27
CA GLY A 10 -6.20 -14.77 0.45
C GLY A 10 -5.56 -13.38 0.33
N ALA A 11 -6.37 -12.36 0.02
CA ALA A 11 -5.90 -10.97 -0.07
C ALA A 11 -5.34 -10.45 1.26
N GLN A 12 -6.02 -10.72 2.38
CA GLN A 12 -5.56 -10.35 3.73
C GLN A 12 -4.22 -10.99 4.07
N GLY A 13 -4.10 -12.30 3.86
CA GLY A 13 -2.86 -13.02 4.14
C GLY A 13 -1.70 -12.51 3.28
N PHE A 14 -1.95 -12.30 1.99
CA PHE A 14 -0.95 -11.78 1.06
C PHE A 14 -0.48 -10.37 1.45
N LEU A 15 -1.43 -9.47 1.71
CA LEU A 15 -1.13 -8.09 2.08
C LEU A 15 -0.43 -8.01 3.45
N ALA A 16 -0.83 -8.85 4.41
CA ALA A 16 -0.18 -8.93 5.72
C ALA A 16 1.28 -9.40 5.61
N VAL A 17 1.56 -10.43 4.81
CA VAL A 17 2.94 -10.89 4.57
C VAL A 17 3.79 -9.78 3.94
N PHE A 18 3.24 -9.08 2.94
CA PHE A 18 3.93 -7.96 2.30
C PHE A 18 4.28 -6.86 3.31
N PHE A 19 3.31 -6.40 4.11
CA PHE A 19 3.55 -5.33 5.07
C PHE A 19 4.41 -5.72 6.27
N LEU A 20 4.41 -7.00 6.67
CA LEU A 20 5.41 -7.50 7.62
C LEU A 20 6.82 -7.42 7.03
N ALA A 21 6.99 -7.84 5.77
CA ALA A 21 8.27 -7.76 5.08
C ALA A 21 8.71 -6.31 4.81
N ALA A 22 7.77 -5.39 4.61
CA ALA A 22 8.04 -3.97 4.40
C ALA A 22 8.33 -3.22 5.72
N GLY A 23 7.60 -3.53 6.79
CA GLY A 23 7.65 -2.80 8.06
C GLY A 23 8.73 -3.27 9.02
N ALA A 24 9.01 -4.58 9.10
CA ALA A 24 10.02 -5.12 10.01
C ALA A 24 11.43 -4.52 9.76
N PRO A 25 11.91 -4.34 8.52
CA PRO A 25 13.18 -3.66 8.24
C PRO A 25 13.25 -2.23 8.80
N LYS A 26 12.12 -1.49 8.81
CA LYS A 26 12.03 -0.12 9.32
C LYS A 26 12.17 -0.04 10.84
N LEU A 27 11.70 -1.07 11.55
CA LEU A 27 11.86 -1.20 12.99
C LEU A 27 13.31 -1.51 13.36
N ILE A 28 13.89 -2.49 12.67
CA ILE A 28 15.25 -3.00 12.96
C ILE A 28 16.31 -2.01 12.48
N GLY A 29 16.00 -1.19 11.46
CA GLY A 29 16.94 -0.25 10.85
C GLY A 29 17.99 -0.92 9.98
N ARG A 30 17.66 -2.03 9.33
CA ARG A 30 18.54 -2.77 8.43
C ARG A 30 17.83 -3.01 7.10
N GLY A 31 18.55 -2.97 5.98
CA GLY A 31 17.96 -3.18 4.65
C GLY A 31 17.17 -1.99 4.11
N LEU A 32 17.29 -0.82 4.76
CA LEU A 32 16.64 0.42 4.32
C LEU A 32 17.35 1.03 3.11
N GLU A 33 18.63 0.72 2.91
CA GLU A 33 19.40 1.11 1.74
C GLU A 33 18.82 0.62 0.40
N ARG A 34 17.91 -0.35 0.43
CA ARG A 34 17.19 -0.86 -0.75
C ARG A 34 15.98 -0.02 -1.13
N TRP A 35 15.58 0.93 -0.30
CA TRP A 35 14.35 1.70 -0.44
C TRP A 35 14.67 3.18 -0.59
N THR A 36 14.14 3.79 -1.65
CA THR A 36 14.37 5.20 -1.97
C THR A 36 13.63 6.11 -0.98
N GLY A 37 14.25 7.23 -0.61
CA GLY A 37 13.64 8.26 0.25
C GLY A 37 13.82 8.09 1.76
N PHE A 38 14.15 6.89 2.27
CA PHE A 38 14.30 6.70 3.72
C PHE A 38 15.58 7.31 4.30
N SER A 39 16.60 7.58 3.48
CA SER A 39 17.82 8.29 3.89
C SER A 39 17.55 9.73 4.32
N ASP A 40 16.50 10.33 3.79
CA ASP A 40 16.19 11.75 3.94
C ASP A 40 15.14 11.99 5.05
N LEU A 41 14.60 10.91 5.62
CA LEU A 41 13.58 10.96 6.67
C LEU A 41 14.21 10.83 8.07
N PRO A 42 13.71 11.56 9.07
CA PRO A 42 14.11 11.35 10.46
C PRO A 42 13.85 9.91 10.90
N ARG A 43 14.83 9.27 11.55
CA ARG A 43 14.71 7.88 12.03
C ARG A 43 13.43 7.60 12.85
N PRO A 44 12.96 8.48 13.74
CA PRO A 44 11.70 8.25 14.47
C PRO A 44 10.48 8.11 13.55
N LEU A 45 10.43 8.85 12.44
CA LEU A 45 9.35 8.75 11.46
C LEU A 45 9.39 7.41 10.72
N VAL A 46 10.58 6.94 10.35
CA VAL A 46 10.75 5.62 9.71
C VAL A 46 10.29 4.50 10.64
N VAL A 47 10.65 4.58 11.92
CA VAL A 47 10.20 3.61 12.93
C VAL A 47 8.69 3.68 13.11
N PHE A 48 8.10 4.88 13.17
CA PHE A 48 6.64 5.05 13.26
C PHE A 48 5.91 4.37 12.11
N ILE A 49 6.37 4.58 10.86
CA ILE A 49 5.84 3.91 9.68
C ILE A 49 5.94 2.39 9.84
N GLY A 50 7.12 1.88 10.22
CA GLY A 50 7.33 0.45 10.46
C GLY A 50 6.39 -0.15 11.51
N VAL A 51 6.15 0.57 12.62
CA VAL A 51 5.22 0.13 13.67
C VAL A 51 3.81 0.03 13.09
N THR A 52 3.38 1.07 12.38
CA THR A 52 2.03 1.11 11.80
C THR A 52 1.81 0.04 10.72
N GLU A 53 2.82 -0.26 9.90
CA GLU A 53 2.76 -1.33 8.90
C GLU A 53 2.65 -2.72 9.55
N VAL A 54 3.47 -2.99 10.57
CA VAL A 54 3.44 -4.28 11.29
C VAL A 54 2.14 -4.46 12.06
N LEU A 55 1.67 -3.42 12.76
CA LEU A 55 0.38 -3.46 13.46
C LEU A 55 -0.79 -3.60 12.49
N GLY A 56 -0.74 -2.91 11.35
CA GLY A 56 -1.74 -3.05 10.29
C GLY A 56 -1.77 -4.47 9.72
N ALA A 57 -0.61 -5.07 9.46
CA ALA A 57 -0.52 -6.45 8.98
C ALA A 57 -1.07 -7.45 10.00
N ALA A 58 -0.75 -7.28 11.28
CA ALA A 58 -1.33 -8.08 12.35
C ALA A 58 -2.86 -7.89 12.44
N GLY A 59 -3.33 -6.65 12.37
CA GLY A 59 -4.75 -6.28 12.39
C GLY A 59 -5.55 -6.82 11.21
N LEU A 60 -4.92 -7.04 10.05
CA LEU A 60 -5.57 -7.63 8.87
C LEU A 60 -5.99 -9.10 9.07
N VAL A 61 -5.30 -9.83 9.96
CA VAL A 61 -5.43 -11.29 10.05
C VAL A 61 -5.88 -11.74 11.43
N LEU A 62 -5.19 -11.29 12.49
CA LEU A 62 -5.37 -11.80 13.84
C LEU A 62 -6.78 -11.60 14.40
N PRO A 63 -7.44 -10.42 14.28
CA PRO A 63 -8.76 -10.21 14.87
C PRO A 63 -9.81 -11.18 14.31
N MET A 64 -9.83 -11.37 12.98
CA MET A 64 -10.72 -12.33 12.35
C MET A 64 -10.33 -13.78 12.59
N ALA A 65 -9.03 -14.10 12.62
CA ALA A 65 -8.55 -15.48 12.77
C ALA A 65 -8.78 -16.01 14.19
N THR A 66 -8.69 -15.13 15.19
CA THR A 66 -8.92 -15.44 16.60
C THR A 66 -10.37 -15.23 17.03
N GLY A 67 -11.16 -14.51 16.25
CA GLY A 67 -12.53 -14.09 16.61
C GLY A 67 -12.59 -12.95 17.62
N ILE A 68 -11.44 -12.37 18.00
CA ILE A 68 -11.34 -11.29 18.99
C ILE A 68 -11.39 -9.95 18.27
N VAL A 69 -12.46 -9.18 18.50
CA VAL A 69 -12.67 -7.83 17.92
C VAL A 69 -12.51 -7.80 16.37
N PRO A 70 -13.26 -8.62 15.58
CA PRO A 70 -13.06 -8.76 14.13
C PRO A 70 -13.20 -7.45 13.33
N TRP A 71 -13.94 -6.47 13.87
CA TRP A 71 -14.11 -5.17 13.24
C TRP A 71 -12.82 -4.34 13.14
N LEU A 72 -11.74 -4.73 13.81
CA LEU A 72 -10.41 -4.11 13.62
C LEU A 72 -9.81 -4.42 12.25
N THR A 73 -10.15 -5.54 11.61
CA THR A 73 -9.58 -5.94 10.33
C THR A 73 -9.85 -4.95 9.18
N PRO A 74 -11.09 -4.53 8.92
CA PRO A 74 -11.34 -3.48 7.93
C PRO A 74 -10.69 -2.14 8.28
N LEU A 75 -10.54 -1.79 9.57
CA LEU A 75 -9.85 -0.56 9.99
C LEU A 75 -8.33 -0.64 9.77
N ALA A 76 -7.73 -1.80 10.03
CA ALA A 76 -6.32 -2.06 9.72
C ALA A 76 -6.06 -1.94 8.22
N ALA A 77 -6.98 -2.46 7.39
CA ALA A 77 -6.92 -2.32 5.94
C ALA A 77 -6.99 -0.85 5.48
N VAL A 78 -7.85 -0.02 6.10
CA VAL A 78 -7.89 1.43 5.84
C VAL A 78 -6.56 2.10 6.21
N GLY A 79 -6.03 1.82 7.40
CA GLY A 79 -4.76 2.40 7.87
C GLY A 79 -3.60 2.07 6.95
N LEU A 80 -3.46 0.81 6.55
CA LEU A 80 -2.44 0.39 5.58
C LEU A 80 -2.64 1.04 4.20
N GLY A 81 -3.90 1.15 3.74
CA GLY A 81 -4.24 1.82 2.49
C GLY A 81 -3.79 3.28 2.49
N ILE A 82 -3.99 4.01 3.58
CA ILE A 82 -3.56 5.41 3.71
C ILE A 82 -2.03 5.53 3.63
N ILE A 83 -1.30 4.71 4.39
CA ILE A 83 0.18 4.77 4.45
C ILE A 83 0.78 4.49 3.07
N VAL A 84 0.28 3.48 2.37
CA VAL A 84 0.82 3.12 1.05
C VAL A 84 0.37 4.07 -0.04
N LEU A 85 -0.81 4.69 0.08
CA LEU A 85 -1.20 5.75 -0.83
C LEU A 85 -0.29 6.99 -0.70
N MET A 86 0.16 7.31 0.53
CA MET A 86 1.20 8.33 0.75
C MET A 86 2.52 7.93 0.07
N ALA A 87 2.92 6.65 0.14
CA ALA A 87 4.10 6.14 -0.56
C ALA A 87 3.95 6.23 -2.09
N THR A 88 2.77 5.96 -2.64
CA THR A 88 2.48 6.20 -4.07
C THR A 88 2.72 7.65 -4.44
N GLY A 89 2.18 8.60 -3.65
CA GLY A 89 2.41 10.03 -3.87
C GLY A 89 3.90 10.41 -3.83
N PHE A 90 4.68 9.79 -2.93
CA PHE A 90 6.13 9.97 -2.86
C PHE A 90 6.82 9.50 -4.15
N HIS A 91 6.57 8.26 -4.59
CA HIS A 91 7.19 7.71 -5.79
C HIS A 91 6.79 8.46 -7.07
N LEU A 92 5.55 8.97 -7.15
CA LEU A 92 5.12 9.84 -8.24
C LEU A 92 5.92 11.15 -8.30
N ARG A 93 6.18 11.78 -7.14
CA ARG A 93 7.00 13.00 -7.05
C ARG A 93 8.47 12.75 -7.40
N ALA A 94 8.97 11.55 -7.10
CA ALA A 94 10.32 11.11 -7.43
C ALA A 94 10.47 10.60 -8.89
N ASP A 95 9.40 10.63 -9.69
CA ASP A 95 9.32 10.03 -11.05
C ASP A 95 9.65 8.52 -11.10
N GLU A 96 9.47 7.82 -9.97
CA GLU A 96 9.66 6.37 -9.82
C GLU A 96 8.36 5.62 -10.16
N ARG A 97 8.04 5.58 -11.45
CA ARG A 97 6.72 5.11 -11.94
C ARG A 97 6.37 3.67 -11.58
N VAL A 98 7.35 2.78 -11.62
CA VAL A 98 7.15 1.36 -11.29
C VAL A 98 6.81 1.21 -9.81
N ASN A 99 7.54 1.89 -8.94
CA ASN A 99 7.30 1.88 -7.49
C ASN A 99 5.96 2.55 -7.13
N ALA A 100 5.60 3.61 -7.85
CA ALA A 100 4.29 4.25 -7.71
C ALA A 100 3.16 3.30 -8.10
N LEU A 101 3.29 2.57 -9.22
CA LEU A 101 2.32 1.57 -9.64
C LEU A 101 2.18 0.47 -8.59
N GLU A 102 3.31 -0.09 -8.15
CA GLU A 102 3.36 -1.17 -7.16
C GLU A 102 2.65 -0.76 -5.86
N THR A 103 3.05 0.37 -5.28
CA THR A 103 2.42 0.90 -4.07
C THR A 103 0.92 1.19 -4.29
N GLY A 104 0.53 1.73 -5.45
CA GLY A 104 -0.89 1.96 -5.73
C GLY A 104 -1.70 0.65 -5.83
N LEU A 105 -1.09 -0.45 -6.31
CA LEU A 105 -1.71 -1.78 -6.30
C LEU A 105 -1.92 -2.28 -4.87
N TRP A 106 -0.92 -2.12 -3.99
CA TRP A 106 -1.04 -2.47 -2.58
C TRP A 106 -2.16 -1.69 -1.88
N ALA A 107 -2.28 -0.38 -2.13
CA ALA A 107 -3.38 0.44 -1.62
C ALA A 107 -4.75 -0.06 -2.12
N SER A 108 -4.82 -0.48 -3.39
CA SER A 108 -6.06 -1.00 -3.99
C SER A 108 -6.50 -2.31 -3.33
N ILE A 109 -5.57 -3.23 -3.07
CA ILE A 109 -5.86 -4.48 -2.35
C ILE A 109 -6.35 -4.18 -0.93
N ALA A 110 -5.70 -3.25 -0.22
CA ALA A 110 -6.10 -2.82 1.11
C ALA A 110 -7.54 -2.29 1.12
N ALA A 111 -7.90 -1.47 0.14
CA ALA A 111 -9.26 -0.94 0.00
C ALA A 111 -10.30 -2.02 -0.35
N VAL A 112 -9.98 -3.00 -1.20
CA VAL A 112 -10.86 -4.16 -1.47
C VAL A 112 -11.15 -4.94 -0.18
N ILE A 113 -10.12 -5.16 0.66
CA ILE A 113 -10.29 -5.83 1.95
C ILE A 113 -11.17 -4.99 2.88
N ALA A 114 -10.89 -3.70 3.01
CA ALA A 114 -11.68 -2.79 3.85
C ALA A 114 -13.16 -2.82 3.48
N ILE A 115 -13.47 -2.73 2.18
CA ILE A 115 -14.85 -2.78 1.65
C ILE A 115 -15.48 -4.15 1.92
N GLY A 116 -14.78 -5.23 1.58
CA GLY A 116 -15.30 -6.60 1.67
C GLY A 116 -15.50 -7.10 3.10
N ARG A 117 -14.91 -6.42 4.10
CA ARG A 117 -15.01 -6.73 5.54
C ARG A 117 -15.75 -5.65 6.32
N TRP A 118 -16.30 -4.65 5.66
CA TRP A 118 -16.93 -3.52 6.35
C TRP A 118 -18.17 -3.93 7.13
N ASP A 119 -18.81 -5.04 6.72
CA ASP A 119 -19.88 -5.71 7.46
C ASP A 119 -19.49 -6.03 8.91
N LEU A 120 -18.20 -6.27 9.20
CA LEU A 120 -17.73 -6.48 10.57
C LEU A 120 -17.80 -5.19 11.40
N VAL A 121 -17.49 -4.03 10.81
CA VAL A 121 -17.65 -2.72 11.47
C VAL A 121 -19.13 -2.43 11.67
N VAL A 122 -19.95 -2.71 10.67
CA VAL A 122 -21.41 -2.50 10.74
C VAL A 122 -22.06 -3.46 11.72
N ALA A 123 -21.64 -4.71 11.78
CA ALA A 123 -22.11 -5.66 12.80
C ALA A 123 -21.70 -5.20 14.21
N ALA A 124 -20.56 -4.52 14.34
CA ALA A 124 -20.15 -3.88 15.58
C ALA A 124 -20.89 -2.55 15.86
N HIS A 125 -21.40 -1.86 14.83
CA HIS A 125 -22.17 -0.60 14.89
C HIS A 125 -23.33 -0.66 13.86
N ALA A 126 -24.49 -1.17 14.27
CA ALA A 126 -25.59 -1.70 13.45
C ALA A 126 -26.18 -0.90 12.24
N TYR A 127 -25.62 0.22 11.76
CA TYR A 127 -26.13 0.98 10.60
C TYR A 127 -25.03 1.75 9.86
N ALA A 128 -24.48 1.25 8.74
CA ALA A 128 -23.73 2.10 7.79
C ALA A 128 -24.50 2.26 6.47
N PRO A 129 -24.71 3.50 6.02
CA PRO A 129 -25.52 3.78 4.84
C PRO A 129 -24.78 3.50 3.50
N PRO A 130 -25.51 3.13 2.42
CA PRO A 130 -24.95 2.70 1.13
C PRO A 130 -23.96 3.65 0.44
N TRP A 131 -23.97 4.95 0.78
CA TRP A 131 -23.08 5.94 0.18
C TRP A 131 -21.60 5.77 0.59
N VAL A 132 -21.30 5.05 1.66
CA VAL A 132 -19.93 4.72 2.07
C VAL A 132 -19.26 3.78 1.06
N LEU A 133 -20.02 2.87 0.44
CA LEU A 133 -19.54 2.02 -0.65
C LEU A 133 -19.26 2.82 -1.92
N VAL A 134 -20.01 3.90 -2.16
CA VAL A 134 -19.79 4.83 -3.28
C VAL A 134 -18.53 5.68 -3.04
N LEU A 135 -18.23 6.10 -1.81
CA LEU A 135 -16.96 6.75 -1.48
C LEU A 135 -15.76 5.79 -1.60
N ALA A 136 -15.92 4.54 -1.17
CA ALA A 136 -14.86 3.56 -1.23
C ALA A 136 -14.56 3.08 -2.67
N LEU A 137 -15.59 2.86 -3.50
CA LEU A 137 -15.44 2.64 -4.94
C LEU A 137 -14.96 3.91 -5.66
N GLY A 138 -15.40 5.08 -5.20
CA GLY A 138 -14.94 6.39 -5.65
C GLY A 138 -13.50 6.72 -5.24
N LEU A 139 -12.87 5.96 -4.35
CA LEU A 139 -11.43 6.00 -4.06
C LEU A 139 -10.67 4.93 -4.86
N LEU A 140 -11.25 3.73 -4.96
CA LEU A 140 -10.65 2.59 -5.66
C LEU A 140 -10.52 2.84 -7.17
N VAL A 141 -11.60 3.30 -7.81
CA VAL A 141 -11.67 3.49 -9.26
C VAL A 141 -10.73 4.61 -9.72
N PRO A 142 -10.67 5.79 -9.08
CA PRO A 142 -9.66 6.80 -9.41
C PRO A 142 -8.24 6.34 -9.13
N SER A 143 -7.98 5.52 -8.10
CA SER A 143 -6.63 4.99 -7.84
C SER A 143 -6.17 4.07 -8.97
N VAL A 144 -7.05 3.19 -9.46
CA VAL A 144 -6.79 2.33 -10.63
C VAL A 144 -6.61 3.16 -11.90
N ILE A 145 -7.49 4.14 -12.14
CA ILE A 145 -7.41 5.03 -13.31
C ILE A 145 -6.14 5.88 -13.28
N LEU A 146 -5.78 6.46 -12.13
CA LEU A 146 -4.57 7.26 -11.97
C LEU A 146 -3.32 6.40 -12.20
N ASN A 147 -3.30 5.17 -11.66
CA ASN A 147 -2.23 4.21 -11.93
C ASN A 147 -2.09 3.89 -13.42
N LEU A 148 -3.20 3.61 -14.11
CA LEU A 148 -3.18 3.31 -15.55
C LEU A 148 -2.74 4.54 -16.35
N ILE A 149 -3.29 5.73 -16.07
CA ILE A 149 -2.92 6.97 -16.77
C ILE A 149 -1.43 7.30 -16.58
N VAL A 150 -0.91 7.17 -15.35
CA VAL A 150 0.50 7.45 -15.06
C VAL A 150 1.42 6.43 -15.74
N LEU A 151 1.06 5.16 -15.75
CA LEU A 151 1.82 4.09 -16.39
C LEU A 151 1.94 4.33 -17.91
N PHE A 152 0.87 4.78 -18.55
CA PHE A 152 0.81 4.90 -20.01
C PHE A 152 1.15 6.30 -20.56
N LYS A 153 1.22 7.35 -19.73
CA LYS A 153 1.47 8.73 -20.21
C LYS A 153 2.92 9.20 -20.27
N ARG A 154 3.90 8.47 -19.72
CA ARG A 154 5.31 8.86 -19.89
C ARG A 154 6.17 7.68 -20.33
N PRO A 155 6.94 7.82 -21.43
CA PRO A 155 7.88 6.79 -21.82
C PRO A 155 8.92 6.61 -20.71
N VAL A 156 9.28 5.36 -20.43
CA VAL A 156 10.44 5.02 -19.60
C VAL A 156 11.65 5.64 -20.29
N VAL A 157 12.15 6.77 -19.78
CA VAL A 157 13.40 7.32 -20.26
C VAL A 157 14.47 6.34 -19.80
N ALA A 158 14.91 5.47 -20.71
CA ALA A 158 16.13 4.71 -20.50
C ALA A 158 17.21 5.74 -20.15
N ARG A 159 17.74 5.66 -18.93
CA ARG A 159 18.85 6.51 -18.52
C ARG A 159 19.99 6.14 -19.46
N VAL A 160 20.24 6.92 -20.51
CA VAL A 160 21.43 6.80 -21.37
C VAL A 160 22.63 7.33 -20.57
N GLY A 161 22.84 6.76 -19.38
CA GLY A 161 24.03 6.97 -18.57
C GLY A 161 25.07 5.97 -19.05
N GLY A 162 25.71 6.28 -20.17
CA GLY A 162 26.75 5.40 -20.73
C GLY A 162 27.48 5.92 -21.96
N LEU A 163 26.97 6.94 -22.65
CA LEU A 163 27.57 7.40 -23.92
C LEU A 163 28.30 8.75 -23.84
N GLU A 164 28.14 9.52 -22.75
CA GLU A 164 28.86 10.80 -22.57
C GLU A 164 30.36 10.65 -22.30
N GLY A 165 30.82 9.43 -21.98
CA GLY A 165 32.24 9.10 -21.83
C GLY A 165 32.93 8.59 -23.10
N LEU A 166 32.19 8.39 -24.20
CA LEU A 166 32.69 7.73 -25.42
C LEU A 166 32.84 8.67 -26.63
N LEU A 167 32.47 9.95 -26.49
CA LEU A 167 32.69 10.93 -27.54
C LEU A 167 34.07 11.59 -27.34
N PRO A 168 35.01 11.45 -28.30
CA PRO A 168 36.28 12.15 -28.21
C PRO A 168 36.00 13.66 -28.23
N LYS A 169 36.57 14.38 -27.26
CA LYS A 169 36.54 15.85 -27.24
C LYS A 169 37.20 16.34 -28.53
N ALA A 170 36.41 16.93 -29.42
CA ALA A 170 36.92 17.65 -30.57
C ALA A 170 37.82 18.78 -30.05
N ARG A 171 39.10 18.73 -30.44
CA ARG A 171 40.04 19.84 -30.26
C ARG A 171 39.82 20.89 -31.31
#